data_AF-A0A0N8RIH5-F1
#
_entry.id   AF-A0A0N8RIH5-F1
#
_cell.length_a   1.000
_cell.length_b   1.000
_cell.length_c   1.000
_cell.angle_alpha   90.00
_cell.angle_beta   90.00
_cell.angle_gamma   90.00
#
_symmetry.space_group_name_H-M   'P 1'
#
loop_
_entity.id
_entity.type
_entity.pdbx_description
1 polymer ?
#
loop_
_entity_poly.entity_id
_entity_poly.type
_entity_poly.pdbx_seq_one_letter_code
_entity_poly.pdbx_strand_id
1 'polypeptide(L)' 'MSLIREGVVVSGEYLGWKVLVDDDRDGGSGGYYLYLSKGLDEGFDCWFEFETSLEAQLSDFDIVWID' A
#
# COMPACT_ATOMS: atom_id res chain seq x y z
N MET A 1 0.59 14.04 1.44
CA MET A 1 1.40 12.86 1.06
C MET A 1 2.66 12.74 1.89
N SER A 2 2.68 11.79 2.82
CA SER A 2 3.89 11.32 3.52
C SER A 2 3.89 9.79 3.53
N LEU A 3 5.03 9.16 3.25
CA LEU A 3 5.16 7.70 3.34
C LEU A 3 4.98 7.26 4.80
N ILE A 4 4.00 6.39 5.04
CA ILE A 4 3.71 5.78 6.34
C ILE A 4 4.53 4.52 6.53
N ARG A 5 4.52 3.64 5.51
CA ARG A 5 5.15 2.32 5.60
C ARG A 5 5.48 1.76 4.23
N GLU A 6 6.55 0.98 4.19
CA GLU A 6 6.98 0.19 3.04
C GLU A 6 7.06 -1.28 3.45
N GLY A 7 6.69 -2.18 2.55
CA GLY A 7 6.80 -3.61 2.77
C GLY A 7 6.91 -4.40 1.47
N VAL A 8 7.02 -5.70 1.60
CA VAL A 8 7.04 -6.65 0.48
C VAL A 8 6.08 -7.79 0.75
N VAL A 9 5.28 -8.15 -0.25
CA VAL A 9 4.39 -9.32 -0.18
C VAL A 9 5.24 -10.59 -0.28
N VAL A 10 5.07 -11.51 0.69
CA VAL A 10 5.90 -12.72 0.82
C VAL A 10 5.16 -14.03 0.51
N SER A 11 3.88 -13.97 0.15
CA SER A 11 3.12 -15.12 -0.34
C SER A 11 1.95 -14.73 -1.24
N GLY A 12 1.39 -15.70 -1.96
CA GLY A 12 0.24 -15.48 -2.86
C GLY A 12 0.60 -14.99 -4.26
N GLU A 13 -0.40 -14.48 -4.99
CA GLU A 13 -0.29 -14.02 -6.38
C GLU A 13 0.70 -12.87 -6.55
N TYR A 14 0.72 -11.96 -5.57
CA TYR A 14 1.56 -10.78 -5.56
C TYR A 14 2.93 -11.03 -4.89
N LEU A 15 3.41 -12.27 -4.83
CA LEU A 15 4.71 -12.59 -4.25
C LEU A 15 5.84 -11.73 -4.84
N GLY A 16 6.59 -11.07 -3.97
CA GLY A 16 7.72 -10.20 -4.29
C GLY A 16 7.33 -8.78 -4.71
N TRP A 17 6.04 -8.43 -4.67
CA TRP A 17 5.60 -7.07 -4.95
C TRP A 17 5.91 -6.15 -3.77
N LYS A 18 6.37 -4.94 -4.10
CA LYS A 18 6.59 -3.85 -3.15
C LYS A 18 5.26 -3.18 -2.82
N VAL A 19 5.05 -2.93 -1.54
CA VAL A 19 3.90 -2.24 -0.97
C VAL A 19 4.36 -0.90 -0.41
N LEU A 20 3.70 0.18 -0.80
CA LEU A 20 3.89 1.50 -0.20
C LEU A 20 2.54 2.03 0.28
N VAL A 21 2.53 2.67 1.43
CA VAL A 21 1.35 3.33 1.97
C VAL A 21 1.67 4.78 2.26
N ASP A 22 0.92 5.69 1.65
CA ASP A 22 1.05 7.13 1.84
C ASP A 22 -0.14 7.71 2.60
N ASP A 23 0.15 8.61 3.53
CA ASP A 23 -0.81 9.48 4.20
C ASP A 23 -1.09 10.72 3.33
N ASP A 24 -2.32 10.85 2.83
CA ASP A 24 -2.78 12.05 2.15
C ASP A 24 -3.97 12.74 2.84
N ARG A 25 -4.15 12.50 4.14
CA ARG A 25 -5.28 13.07 4.90
C ARG A 25 -5.32 14.59 4.87
N ASP A 26 -4.16 15.22 4.98
CA ASP A 26 -4.00 16.69 4.92
C ASP A 26 -3.72 17.19 3.50
N GLY A 27 -3.76 16.30 2.50
CA GLY A 27 -3.48 16.62 1.10
C GLY A 27 -4.73 16.91 0.28
N GLY A 28 -4.56 16.90 -1.05
CA GLY A 28 -5.61 17.31 -1.98
C GLY A 28 -6.76 16.32 -2.09
N SER A 29 -6.47 15.03 -1.92
CA SER A 29 -7.46 13.94 -2.01
C SER A 29 -8.13 13.63 -0.66
N GLY A 30 -7.42 13.89 0.45
CA GLY A 30 -7.76 13.29 1.74
C GLY A 30 -7.46 11.79 1.76
N GLY A 31 -7.49 11.15 2.94
CA GLY A 31 -7.35 9.70 3.07
C GLY A 31 -5.94 9.14 2.85
N TYR A 32 -5.86 7.94 2.28
CA TYR A 32 -4.65 7.14 2.18
C TYR A 32 -4.50 6.54 0.78
N TYR A 33 -3.25 6.35 0.35
CA TYR A 33 -2.93 5.59 -0.85
C TYR A 33 -2.20 4.30 -0.51
N LEU A 34 -2.56 3.24 -1.23
CA LEU A 34 -1.84 1.98 -1.28
C LEU A 34 -1.29 1.80 -2.68
N TYR A 35 0.02 1.66 -2.81
CA TYR A 35 0.69 1.32 -4.07
C TYR A 35 1.23 -0.10 -3.99
N LEU A 36 0.89 -0.92 -4.98
CA LEU A 36 1.49 -2.23 -5.21
C LEU A 36 2.25 -2.19 -6.54
N SER A 37 3.51 -2.64 -6.53
CA SER A 37 4.33 -2.66 -7.75
C SER A 37 5.32 -3.82 -7.79
N LYS A 38 5.67 -4.24 -8.99
CA LYS A 38 6.74 -5.20 -9.27
C LYS A 38 7.64 -4.65 -10.38
N GLY A 39 8.84 -4.23 -9.99
CA GLY A 39 9.75 -3.55 -10.91
C GLY A 39 9.25 -2.15 -11.28
N LEU A 40 9.50 -1.72 -12.52
CA LEU A 40 9.20 -0.35 -12.98
C LEU A 40 7.90 -0.25 -13.80
N ASP A 41 7.43 -1.36 -14.36
CA ASP A 41 6.39 -1.35 -15.40
C ASP A 41 5.06 -1.98 -14.95
N GLU A 42 5.06 -2.71 -13.83
CA GLU A 42 3.88 -3.39 -13.31
C GLU A 42 3.52 -2.82 -11.94
N GLY A 43 2.29 -2.32 -11.82
CA GLY A 43 1.78 -1.80 -10.56
C GLY A 43 0.40 -1.20 -10.67
N PHE A 44 -0.21 -0.98 -9.53
CA PHE A 44 -1.49 -0.28 -9.39
C PHE A 44 -1.53 0.46 -8.06
N ASP A 45 -2.38 1.46 -8.02
CA ASP A 45 -2.68 2.23 -6.82
C ASP A 45 -4.16 2.13 -6.45
N CYS A 46 -4.43 2.22 -5.15
CA CYS A 46 -5.77 2.25 -4.59
C CYS A 46 -5.85 3.38 -3.57
N TRP A 47 -6.91 4.17 -3.68
CA TRP A 47 -7.21 5.23 -2.73
C TRP A 47 -8.28 4.78 -1.72
N PHE A 48 -8.09 5.15 -0.46
CA PHE A 48 -9.00 4.84 0.63
C PHE A 48 -9.28 6.10 1.45
N GLU A 49 -10.57 6.42 1.65
CA GLU A 49 -10.98 7.54 2.49
C GLU A 49 -10.60 7.32 3.98
N PHE A 50 -10.71 6.07 4.45
CA PHE A 50 -10.54 5.71 5.86
C PHE A 50 -9.44 4.66 6.05
N GLU A 51 -8.72 4.78 7.17
CA GLU A 51 -7.65 3.85 7.57
C GLU A 51 -8.15 2.41 7.72
N THR A 52 -9.36 2.22 8.23
CA THR A 52 -9.95 0.89 8.44
C THR A 52 -10.18 0.14 7.12
N SER A 53 -10.52 0.84 6.03
CA SER A 53 -10.67 0.24 4.71
C SER A 53 -9.31 -0.14 4.11
N LEU A 54 -8.29 0.70 4.32
CA LEU A 54 -6.92 0.39 3.94
C LEU A 54 -6.39 -0.83 4.70
N GLU A 55 -6.59 -0.90 6.02
CA GLU A 55 -6.16 -2.03 6.85
C GLU A 55 -6.85 -3.33 6.44
N ALA A 56 -8.15 -3.29 6.13
CA ALA A 56 -8.86 -4.44 5.60
C ALA A 56 -8.22 -4.93 4.29
N GLN A 57 -7.93 -4.04 3.35
CA GLN A 57 -7.24 -4.40 2.09
C GLN A 57 -5.85 -4.98 2.34
N LEU A 58 -5.10 -4.44 3.29
CA LEU A 58 -3.76 -4.92 3.62
C LEU A 58 -3.77 -6.29 4.29
N SER A 59 -4.85 -6.64 5.00
CA SER A 59 -5.00 -7.95 5.63
C SER A 59 -5.17 -9.10 4.63
N ASP A 60 -5.49 -8.79 3.36
CA ASP A 60 -5.53 -9.77 2.28
C ASP A 60 -4.13 -10.18 1.80
N PHE A 61 -3.09 -9.43 2.20
CA PHE A 61 -1.71 -9.69 1.81
C PHE A 61 -0.87 -10.16 3.01
N ASP A 62 0.02 -11.10 2.75
CA ASP A 62 1.07 -11.48 3.68
C ASP A 62 2.29 -10.58 3.43
N ILE A 63 2.45 -9.54 4.25
CA ILE A 63 3.44 -8.47 4.06
C ILE A 63 4.49 -8.51 5.17
N VAL A 64 5.76 -8.51 4.77
CA VAL A 64 6.86 -8.16 5.66
C VAL A 64 7.16 -6.68 5.50
N TRP A 65 6.97 -5.92 6.57
CA TRP A 65 7.24 -4.48 6.62
C TRP A 65 8.75 -4.22 6.81
N ILE A 66 9.23 -3.13 6.21
CA ILE A 66 10.62 -2.67 6.31
C ILE A 66 10.65 -1.49 7.28
N ASP A 67 11.48 -1.61 8.32
CA ASP A 67 11.76 -0.57 9.33
C ASP A 67 12.73 0.51 8.82
#